data_AF-A0A1Q6TZY0-F1
#
_entry.id   AF-A0A1Q6TZY0-F1
#
_cell.length_a   1.000
_cell.length_b   1.000
_cell.length_c   1.000
_cell.angle_alpha   90.00
_cell.angle_beta   90.00
_cell.angle_gamma   90.00
#
_symmetry.space_group_name_H-M   'P 1'
#
loop_
_entity.id
_entity.type
_entity.pdbx_description
1 polymer ?
#
loop_
_entity_poly.entity_id
_entity_poly.type
_entity_poly.pdbx_seq_one_letter_code
_entity_poly.pdbx_strand_id
1 'polypeptide(L)'
;METIYQELKEQKNVRSNLSALRAQLKKDAKAQAYAQAETFAEENKSLFWNWLESDDAKTRKNAALLLGEIEYEPAVEKLFTSYQKEQTLFVRSAYLEALAKFDVEPLLPQLKQQLDELLSKERTIENQKHIEEEVRALRRIIIMYEGITHHTFDKKQKKNHVLLLCNRNQRETVASLAGGRPHPLGVMTDTDDLTKLMLVRVFRDVLFPVPVQTLIEPKPEVAAQTIWEPMLALCRKYHKEDAPFYFRVECKSNMTLEERSSFTRKLGAKLEELSGGALINSASDYEVELRLIANREGKFFPCLKFYTLVDVRFQYRKNAISASIHPSTAALIMELTAPYLKEDAQIMDPFCGVGTMLIERDIRVPAREKYGTDIFGEAIDKARENASAAGELIHFIHRDFFDFRHEYKFDEIITNMPVRGRMTKEELDHLYKSFFDKALEILQREAVIIMYTQELGFVKKQIRLHTQLHLLQETCMQTKTGFYLLVIGVKR
;
A
#
# COMPACT_ATOMS: atom_id res chain seq x y z
N MET A 1 -33.93 33.01 8.50
CA MET A 1 -32.96 33.82 7.73
C MET A 1 -33.33 35.30 7.73
N GLU A 2 -34.55 35.70 7.37
CA GLU A 2 -34.93 37.12 7.27
C GLU A 2 -34.72 37.94 8.56
N THR A 3 -35.14 37.42 9.73
CA THR A 3 -34.87 38.04 11.04
C THR A 3 -33.36 38.17 11.33
N ILE A 4 -32.57 37.17 10.95
CA ILE A 4 -31.11 37.18 11.15
C ILE A 4 -30.47 38.26 10.27
N TYR A 5 -30.87 38.38 9.01
CA TYR A 5 -30.38 39.42 8.11
C TYR A 5 -30.74 40.83 8.60
N GLN A 6 -31.96 41.03 9.10
CA GLN A 6 -32.37 42.32 9.64
C GLN A 6 -31.55 42.69 10.88
N GLU A 7 -31.37 41.77 11.82
CA GLU A 7 -30.55 42.03 13.00
C GLU A 7 -29.06 42.27 12.66
N LEU A 8 -28.53 41.59 11.65
CA LEU A 8 -27.18 41.82 11.14
C LEU A 8 -27.04 43.23 10.53
N LYS A 9 -28.03 43.68 9.73
CA LYS A 9 -28.07 45.06 9.19
C LYS A 9 -28.12 46.10 10.29
N GLU A 10 -28.86 45.83 11.37
CA GLU A 10 -28.96 46.68 12.56
C GLU A 10 -27.77 46.54 13.52
N GLN A 11 -26.77 45.72 13.17
CA GLN A 11 -25.60 45.40 14.01
C GLN A 11 -25.95 44.88 15.42
N LYS A 12 -27.10 44.22 15.55
CA LYS A 12 -27.55 43.59 16.80
C LYS A 12 -27.03 42.16 16.87
N ASN A 13 -26.47 41.78 18.03
CA ASN A 13 -26.06 40.41 18.34
C ASN A 13 -25.20 39.76 17.23
N VAL A 14 -24.31 40.55 16.60
CA VAL A 14 -23.59 40.18 15.36
C VAL A 14 -22.93 38.80 15.46
N ARG A 15 -22.18 38.54 16.54
CA ARG A 15 -21.50 37.26 16.77
C ARG A 15 -22.44 36.05 16.71
N SER A 16 -23.56 36.09 17.44
CA SER A 16 -24.51 34.98 17.50
C SER A 16 -25.28 34.85 16.20
N ASN A 17 -25.60 35.97 15.55
CA ASN A 17 -26.33 35.98 14.28
C ASN A 17 -25.49 35.44 13.11
N LEU A 18 -24.20 35.78 13.03
CA LEU A 18 -23.29 35.16 12.05
C LEU A 18 -23.18 33.65 12.29
N SER A 19 -23.03 33.22 13.55
CA SER A 19 -23.00 31.79 13.88
C SER A 19 -24.30 31.07 13.55
N ALA A 20 -25.45 31.71 13.79
CA ALA A 20 -26.77 31.15 13.52
C ALA A 20 -27.04 31.04 12.03
N LEU A 21 -26.64 32.05 11.24
CA LEU A 21 -26.77 32.03 9.78
C LEU A 21 -25.99 30.86 9.17
N ARG A 22 -24.73 30.68 9.57
CA ARG A 22 -23.90 29.54 9.15
C ARG A 22 -24.53 28.20 9.50
N ALA A 23 -25.04 28.05 10.73
CA ALA A 23 -25.73 26.84 11.15
C ALA A 23 -27.00 26.58 10.32
N GLN A 24 -27.73 27.64 9.95
CA GLN A 24 -28.93 27.55 9.11
C GLN A 24 -28.59 27.13 7.67
N LEU A 25 -27.53 27.68 7.08
CA LEU A 25 -27.03 27.29 5.74
C LEU A 25 -26.59 25.83 5.69
N LYS A 26 -25.97 25.31 6.75
CA LYS A 26 -25.58 23.89 6.84
C LYS A 26 -26.77 22.96 7.02
N LYS A 27 -27.83 23.42 7.71
CA LYS A 27 -29.05 22.64 7.92
C LYS A 27 -29.95 22.60 6.69
N ASP A 28 -30.02 23.70 5.94
CA ASP A 28 -30.79 23.83 4.70
C ASP A 28 -29.83 23.96 3.51
N ALA A 29 -29.22 22.83 3.13
CA ALA A 29 -28.21 22.73 2.06
C ALA A 29 -28.80 22.91 0.64
N LYS A 30 -29.72 23.87 0.47
CA LYS A 30 -30.33 24.23 -0.81
C LYS A 30 -29.56 25.39 -1.44
N ALA A 31 -29.31 25.31 -2.74
CA ALA A 31 -28.63 26.36 -3.51
C ALA A 31 -29.25 27.76 -3.32
N GLN A 32 -30.58 27.83 -3.18
CA GLN A 32 -31.29 29.10 -2.96
C GLN A 32 -30.89 29.81 -1.65
N ALA A 33 -30.63 29.07 -0.58
CA ALA A 33 -30.24 29.65 0.71
C ALA A 33 -28.84 30.29 0.63
N TYR A 34 -27.92 29.64 -0.08
CA TYR A 34 -26.57 30.16 -0.33
C TYR A 34 -26.62 31.40 -1.24
N ALA A 35 -27.38 31.36 -2.33
CA ALA A 35 -27.55 32.52 -3.23
C ALA A 35 -28.16 33.74 -2.51
N GLN A 36 -29.08 33.52 -1.57
CA GLN A 36 -29.63 34.60 -0.73
C GLN A 36 -28.58 35.19 0.22
N ALA A 37 -27.75 34.34 0.83
CA ALA A 37 -26.67 34.80 1.70
C ALA A 37 -25.56 35.53 0.92
N GLU A 38 -25.27 35.09 -0.30
CA GLU A 38 -24.36 35.77 -1.23
C GLU A 38 -24.91 37.14 -1.64
N THR A 39 -26.18 37.21 -2.04
CA THR A 39 -26.86 38.50 -2.33
C THR A 39 -26.78 39.43 -1.13
N PHE A 40 -27.03 38.91 0.08
CA PHE A 40 -26.90 39.70 1.31
C PHE A 40 -25.47 40.21 1.52
N ALA A 41 -24.45 39.39 1.25
CA ALA A 41 -23.06 39.81 1.34
C ALA A 41 -22.70 40.90 0.32
N GLU A 42 -23.19 40.77 -0.92
CA GLU A 42 -22.99 41.76 -1.98
C GLU A 42 -23.62 43.11 -1.62
N GLU A 43 -24.88 43.11 -1.17
CA GLU A 43 -25.59 44.32 -0.76
C GLU A 43 -24.99 44.99 0.49
N ASN A 44 -24.31 44.23 1.35
CA ASN A 44 -23.86 44.68 2.67
C ASN A 44 -22.35 44.51 2.87
N LYS A 45 -21.57 44.59 1.78
CA LYS A 45 -20.13 44.35 1.74
C LYS A 45 -19.34 45.11 2.83
N SER A 46 -19.70 46.38 3.08
CA SER A 46 -19.06 47.21 4.11
C SER A 46 -19.22 46.64 5.52
N LEU A 47 -20.36 46.01 5.84
CA LEU A 47 -20.58 45.38 7.14
C LEU A 47 -19.65 44.19 7.33
N PHE A 48 -19.47 43.35 6.30
CA PHE A 48 -18.54 42.23 6.36
C PHE A 48 -17.10 42.69 6.59
N TRP A 49 -16.67 43.78 5.94
CA TRP A 49 -15.34 44.34 6.17
C TRP A 49 -15.16 44.82 7.60
N ASN A 50 -16.16 45.49 8.16
CA ASN A 50 -16.15 45.91 9.56
C ASN A 50 -16.14 44.71 10.52
N TRP A 51 -16.88 43.63 10.20
CA TRP A 51 -16.89 42.43 11.03
C TRP A 51 -15.56 41.68 11.02
N LEU A 52 -14.82 41.70 9.91
CA LEU A 52 -13.46 41.17 9.82
C LEU A 52 -12.43 42.01 10.60
N GLU A 53 -12.79 43.24 10.99
CA GLU A 53 -11.96 44.15 11.80
C GLU A 53 -12.51 44.35 13.22
N SER A 54 -13.54 43.60 13.61
CA SER A 54 -14.18 43.70 14.92
C SER A 54 -13.20 43.37 16.05
N ASP A 55 -13.31 44.06 17.20
CA ASP A 55 -12.57 43.73 18.42
C ASP A 55 -12.90 42.31 18.94
N ASP A 56 -14.10 41.79 18.64
CA ASP A 56 -14.50 40.43 19.02
C ASP A 56 -13.95 39.38 18.05
N ALA A 57 -12.96 38.61 18.52
CA ALA A 57 -12.33 37.53 17.78
C ALA A 57 -13.32 36.50 17.20
N LYS A 58 -14.43 36.24 17.89
CA LYS A 58 -15.45 35.28 17.41
C LYS A 58 -16.33 35.85 16.31
N THR A 59 -16.56 37.17 16.29
CA THR A 59 -17.19 37.87 15.17
C THR A 59 -16.32 37.77 13.93
N ARG A 60 -15.02 38.09 14.04
CA ARG A 60 -14.05 37.94 12.93
C ARG A 60 -14.04 36.51 12.37
N LYS A 61 -13.91 35.52 13.26
CA LYS A 61 -13.95 34.08 12.91
C LYS A 61 -15.21 33.71 12.13
N ASN A 62 -16.38 34.10 12.62
CA ASN A 62 -17.65 33.72 12.01
C ASN A 62 -17.90 34.47 10.69
N ALA A 63 -17.46 35.73 10.58
CA ALA A 63 -17.54 36.48 9.34
C ALA A 63 -16.66 35.84 8.25
N ALA A 64 -15.40 35.51 8.57
CA ALA A 64 -14.49 34.85 7.64
C ALA A 64 -15.05 33.51 7.13
N LEU A 65 -15.49 32.65 8.06
CA LEU A 65 -16.05 31.34 7.70
C LEU A 65 -17.36 31.46 6.91
N LEU A 66 -18.21 32.45 7.22
CA LEU A 66 -19.43 32.68 6.46
C LEU A 66 -19.10 33.04 5.00
N LEU A 67 -18.17 33.98 4.79
CA LEU A 67 -17.73 34.41 3.44
C LEU A 67 -17.18 33.24 2.61
N GLY A 68 -16.41 32.34 3.23
CA GLY A 68 -15.95 31.12 2.56
C GLY A 68 -17.07 30.10 2.31
N GLU A 69 -18.01 29.93 3.25
CA GLU A 69 -19.15 29.02 3.09
C GLU A 69 -20.10 29.42 1.95
N ILE A 70 -20.25 30.72 1.70
CA ILE A 70 -21.05 31.25 0.58
C ILE A 70 -20.23 31.48 -0.69
N GLU A 71 -18.93 31.13 -0.69
CA GLU A 71 -18.03 31.28 -1.84
C GLU A 71 -18.04 32.71 -2.45
N TYR A 72 -18.09 33.74 -1.59
CA TYR A 72 -18.14 35.15 -2.01
C TYR A 72 -16.78 35.67 -2.51
N GLU A 73 -16.51 35.48 -3.80
CA GLU A 73 -15.23 35.80 -4.48
C GLU A 73 -14.64 37.19 -4.18
N PRO A 74 -15.43 38.28 -4.10
CA PRO A 74 -14.87 39.61 -3.79
C PRO A 74 -14.21 39.72 -2.40
N ALA A 75 -14.31 38.70 -1.54
CA ALA A 75 -13.66 38.67 -0.24
C ALA A 75 -12.26 38.09 -0.20
N VAL A 76 -11.77 37.44 -1.26
CA VAL A 76 -10.46 36.72 -1.22
C VAL A 76 -9.32 37.63 -0.73
N GLU A 77 -9.15 38.82 -1.31
CA GLU A 77 -8.10 39.76 -0.92
C GLU A 77 -8.28 40.25 0.53
N LYS A 78 -9.52 40.56 0.92
CA LYS A 78 -9.81 41.03 2.28
C LYS A 78 -9.58 39.93 3.32
N LEU A 79 -9.98 38.70 3.03
CA LEU A 79 -9.74 37.53 3.89
C LEU A 79 -8.24 37.29 4.09
N PHE A 80 -7.46 37.36 3.02
CA PHE A 80 -6.02 37.18 3.09
C PHE A 80 -5.30 38.30 3.86
N THR A 81 -5.64 39.57 3.60
CA THR A 81 -5.06 40.70 4.33
C THR A 81 -5.47 40.73 5.81
N SER A 82 -6.70 40.33 6.14
CA SER A 82 -7.14 40.14 7.52
C SER A 82 -6.41 38.98 8.20
N TYR A 83 -6.19 37.86 7.51
CA TYR A 83 -5.38 36.74 8.02
C TYR A 83 -3.94 37.17 8.37
N GLN A 84 -3.30 37.96 7.51
CA GLN A 84 -1.94 38.46 7.78
C GLN A 84 -1.86 39.33 9.04
N LYS A 85 -2.92 40.10 9.35
CA LYS A 85 -2.98 40.98 10.53
C LYS A 85 -3.43 40.27 11.81
N GLU A 86 -4.14 39.14 11.70
CA GLU A 86 -4.77 38.44 12.82
C GLU A 86 -3.74 37.91 13.82
N GLN A 87 -3.82 38.36 15.07
CA GLN A 87 -2.94 37.91 16.17
C GLN A 87 -3.57 36.80 17.01
N THR A 88 -4.88 36.59 16.91
CA THR A 88 -5.62 35.61 17.70
C THR A 88 -5.48 34.22 17.08
N LEU A 89 -4.64 33.38 17.67
CA LEU A 89 -4.24 32.08 17.14
C LEU A 89 -5.42 31.17 16.69
N PHE A 90 -6.49 31.05 17.49
CA PHE A 90 -7.65 30.21 17.15
C PHE A 90 -8.55 30.76 16.03
N VAL A 91 -8.29 31.98 15.56
CA VAL A 91 -9.01 32.64 14.45
C VAL A 91 -8.23 32.51 13.15
N ARG A 92 -6.90 32.49 13.20
CA ARG A 92 -6.03 32.42 12.00
C ARG A 92 -6.39 31.26 11.07
N SER A 93 -6.58 30.06 11.62
CA SER A 93 -6.97 28.87 10.84
C SER A 93 -8.34 28.99 10.17
N ALA A 94 -9.25 29.81 10.72
CA ALA A 94 -10.58 30.01 10.15
C ALA A 94 -10.55 30.84 8.85
N TYR A 95 -9.63 31.80 8.74
CA TYR A 95 -9.41 32.52 7.49
C TYR A 95 -8.88 31.59 6.39
N LEU A 96 -7.94 30.71 6.74
CA LEU A 96 -7.42 29.72 5.80
C LEU A 96 -8.47 28.69 5.39
N GLU A 97 -9.33 28.26 6.33
CA GLU A 97 -10.48 27.40 6.02
C GLU A 97 -11.45 28.07 5.03
N ALA A 98 -11.66 29.38 5.15
CA ALA A 98 -12.43 30.15 4.19
C ALA A 98 -11.72 30.28 2.84
N LEU A 99 -10.42 30.64 2.84
CA LEU A 99 -9.61 30.78 1.62
C LEU A 99 -9.53 29.47 0.81
N ALA A 100 -9.57 28.31 1.46
CA ALA A 100 -9.60 27.00 0.81
C ALA A 100 -10.87 26.73 -0.03
N LYS A 101 -11.84 27.65 -0.05
CA LYS A 101 -13.06 27.60 -0.86
C LYS A 101 -12.96 28.34 -2.19
N PHE A 102 -11.89 29.09 -2.39
CA PHE A 102 -11.69 29.96 -3.55
C PHE A 102 -10.50 29.49 -4.39
N ASP A 103 -10.40 30.03 -5.60
CA ASP A 103 -9.15 29.99 -6.34
C ASP A 103 -8.14 31.02 -5.78
N VAL A 104 -7.18 30.52 -5.01
CA VAL A 104 -6.12 31.29 -4.35
C VAL A 104 -4.74 31.03 -4.97
N GLU A 105 -4.66 30.55 -6.21
CA GLU A 105 -3.39 30.35 -6.93
C GLU A 105 -2.45 31.58 -6.83
N PRO A 106 -2.93 32.83 -7.01
CA PRO A 106 -2.08 34.01 -6.91
C PRO A 106 -1.49 34.28 -5.52
N LEU A 107 -2.05 33.67 -4.47
CA LEU A 107 -1.62 33.83 -3.07
C LEU A 107 -0.67 32.71 -2.62
N LEU A 108 -0.45 31.68 -3.44
CA LEU A 108 0.38 30.52 -3.08
C LEU A 108 1.79 30.87 -2.61
N PRO A 109 2.55 31.78 -3.26
CA PRO A 109 3.89 32.13 -2.79
C PRO A 109 3.88 32.65 -1.35
N GLN A 110 2.93 33.51 -1.00
CA GLN A 110 2.81 34.06 0.35
C GLN A 110 2.33 33.02 1.37
N LEU A 111 1.40 32.14 0.98
CA LEU A 111 0.93 31.04 1.84
C LEU A 111 2.05 30.06 2.18
N LYS A 112 2.95 29.78 1.22
CA LYS A 112 4.16 28.96 1.45
C LYS A 112 5.15 29.63 2.37
N GLN A 113 5.46 30.90 2.14
CA GLN A 113 6.33 31.66 3.03
C GLN A 113 5.80 31.63 4.47
N GLN A 114 4.50 31.81 4.64
CA GLN A 114 3.86 31.76 5.95
C GLN A 114 3.95 30.36 6.59
N LEU A 115 3.85 29.30 5.78
CA LEU A 115 4.05 27.92 6.25
C LEU A 115 5.49 27.71 6.74
N ASP A 116 6.49 28.13 5.97
CA ASP A 116 7.91 28.01 6.33
C ASP A 116 8.23 28.77 7.63
N GLU A 117 7.70 29.99 7.77
CA GLU A 117 7.82 30.78 8.99
C GLU A 117 7.22 30.03 10.20
N LEU A 118 6.02 29.45 10.08
CA LEU A 118 5.40 28.68 11.16
C LEU A 118 6.19 27.40 11.50
N LEU A 119 6.75 26.72 10.50
CA LEU A 119 7.58 25.54 10.70
C LEU A 119 8.89 25.86 11.43
N SER A 120 9.40 27.09 11.27
CA SER A 120 10.61 27.57 11.95
C SER A 120 10.39 28.10 13.39
N LYS A 121 9.14 28.30 13.81
CA LYS A 121 8.82 28.84 15.16
C LYS A 121 9.01 27.81 16.26
N GLU A 122 9.50 28.27 17.42
CA GLU A 122 9.61 27.46 18.64
C GLU A 122 8.21 27.11 19.20
N ARG A 123 8.02 25.84 19.54
CA ARG A 123 6.73 25.30 20.02
C ARG A 123 6.70 25.26 21.55
N THR A 124 5.70 25.91 22.13
CA THR A 124 5.37 25.85 23.56
C THR A 124 4.05 25.09 23.75
N ILE A 125 3.80 24.57 24.96
CA ILE A 125 2.58 23.81 25.29
C ILE A 125 1.30 24.61 24.97
N GLU A 126 1.34 25.94 25.12
CA GLU A 126 0.18 26.82 24.91
C GLU A 126 -0.07 27.16 23.43
N ASN A 127 0.99 27.28 22.60
CA ASN A 127 0.85 27.69 21.20
C ASN A 127 0.80 26.52 20.21
N GLN A 128 1.26 25.33 20.63
CA GLN A 128 1.48 24.18 19.77
C GLN A 128 0.23 23.81 18.97
N LYS A 129 -0.90 23.61 19.66
CA LYS A 129 -2.17 23.21 19.02
C LYS A 129 -2.58 24.18 17.91
N HIS A 130 -2.42 25.48 18.13
CA HIS A 130 -2.87 26.47 17.16
C HIS A 130 -1.91 26.62 15.97
N ILE A 131 -0.60 26.53 16.22
CA ILE A 131 0.40 26.47 15.14
C ILE A 131 0.11 25.27 14.25
N GLU A 132 -0.20 24.12 14.84
CA GLU A 132 -0.52 22.89 14.11
C GLU A 132 -1.83 22.99 13.30
N GLU A 133 -2.88 23.61 13.88
CA GLU A 133 -4.13 23.90 13.16
C GLU A 133 -3.90 24.81 11.94
N GLU A 134 -3.08 25.85 12.10
CA GLU A 134 -2.73 26.79 11.03
C GLU A 134 -1.88 26.13 9.93
N VAL A 135 -0.83 25.40 10.33
CA VAL A 135 0.01 24.61 9.43
C VAL A 135 -0.82 23.61 8.64
N ARG A 136 -1.78 22.93 9.27
CA ARG A 136 -2.68 21.99 8.60
C ARG A 136 -3.58 22.68 7.57
N ALA A 137 -4.10 23.86 7.89
CA ALA A 137 -4.93 24.63 6.96
C ALA A 137 -4.12 25.16 5.76
N LEU A 138 -2.91 25.67 5.98
CA LEU A 138 -2.00 26.10 4.90
C LEU A 138 -1.64 24.94 3.98
N ARG A 139 -1.22 23.80 4.57
CA ARG A 139 -0.86 22.60 3.81
C ARG A 139 -2.03 22.12 2.95
N ARG A 140 -3.25 22.11 3.50
CA ARG A 140 -4.44 21.74 2.73
C ARG A 140 -4.58 22.60 1.48
N ILE A 141 -4.40 23.91 1.57
CA ILE A 141 -4.44 24.80 0.41
C ILE A 141 -3.33 24.46 -0.58
N ILE A 142 -2.08 24.42 -0.11
CA ILE A 142 -0.91 24.19 -0.98
C ILE A 142 -1.02 22.85 -1.75
N ILE A 143 -1.49 21.79 -1.08
CA ILE A 143 -1.67 20.47 -1.70
C ILE A 143 -2.72 20.48 -2.81
N MET A 144 -3.76 21.33 -2.73
CA MET A 144 -4.76 21.43 -3.81
C MET A 144 -4.13 21.87 -5.13
N TYR A 145 -3.03 22.63 -5.08
CA TYR A 145 -2.35 23.17 -6.26
C TYR A 145 -1.12 22.36 -6.66
N GLU A 146 -0.33 21.90 -5.67
CA GLU A 146 0.98 21.30 -5.94
C GLU A 146 1.01 19.78 -5.73
N GLY A 147 -0.07 19.21 -5.23
CA GLY A 147 -0.11 17.82 -4.78
C GLY A 147 0.73 17.61 -3.50
N ILE A 148 0.96 16.35 -3.18
CA ILE A 148 1.77 15.96 -2.02
C ILE A 148 3.21 15.77 -2.46
N THR A 149 4.13 16.51 -1.83
CA THR A 149 5.56 16.20 -1.93
C THR A 149 5.83 14.90 -1.18
N HIS A 150 6.17 13.84 -1.91
CA HIS A 150 6.52 12.55 -1.31
C HIS A 150 7.90 12.57 -0.66
N HIS A 151 8.04 11.86 0.45
CA HIS A 151 9.30 11.74 1.16
C HIS A 151 10.26 10.77 0.47
N THR A 152 11.54 11.00 0.66
CA THR A 152 12.63 10.14 0.21
C THR A 152 12.99 9.14 1.30
N PHE A 153 12.83 7.84 1.03
CA PHE A 153 13.25 6.79 1.97
C PHE A 153 14.77 6.77 2.15
N ASP A 154 15.23 6.78 3.40
CA ASP A 154 16.65 6.67 3.73
C ASP A 154 17.09 5.21 3.94
N LYS A 155 17.62 4.60 2.88
CA LYS A 155 18.15 3.22 2.92
C LYS A 155 19.45 3.08 3.73
N LYS A 156 20.11 4.18 4.14
CA LYS A 156 21.38 4.16 4.88
C LYS A 156 21.19 4.01 6.39
N GLN A 157 19.95 3.95 6.85
CA GLN A 157 19.62 3.71 8.25
C GLN A 157 20.23 2.40 8.76
N LYS A 158 20.67 2.43 10.02
CA LYS A 158 21.23 1.27 10.73
C LYS A 158 20.26 0.77 11.80
N LYS A 159 20.54 -0.40 12.37
CA LYS A 159 19.72 -1.07 13.39
C LYS A 159 18.27 -1.19 12.92
N ASN A 160 18.09 -1.72 11.72
CA ASN A 160 16.79 -1.86 11.10
C ASN A 160 16.13 -3.13 11.63
N HIS A 161 15.05 -2.96 12.39
CA HIS A 161 14.22 -4.06 12.86
C HIS A 161 13.04 -4.23 11.91
N VAL A 162 12.96 -5.38 11.23
CA VAL A 162 11.95 -5.62 10.19
C VAL A 162 11.30 -6.99 10.32
N LEU A 163 10.03 -7.05 9.92
CA LEU A 163 9.25 -8.26 9.74
C LEU A 163 9.09 -8.55 8.24
N LEU A 164 9.69 -9.64 7.79
CA LEU A 164 9.57 -10.15 6.43
C LEU A 164 8.35 -11.06 6.34
N LEU A 165 7.31 -10.62 5.65
CA LEU A 165 6.15 -11.47 5.37
C LEU A 165 6.56 -12.55 4.37
N CYS A 166 6.38 -13.81 4.71
CA CYS A 166 6.81 -14.92 3.86
C CYS A 166 5.82 -16.09 3.92
N ASN A 167 6.16 -17.17 3.19
CA ASN A 167 5.44 -18.42 3.31
C ASN A 167 5.56 -18.97 4.74
N ARG A 168 4.43 -19.30 5.37
CA ARG A 168 4.37 -19.76 6.77
C ARG A 168 5.10 -21.08 7.01
N ASN A 169 5.05 -21.99 6.04
CA ASN A 169 5.68 -23.30 6.15
C ASN A 169 7.18 -23.24 5.87
N GLN A 170 7.68 -22.14 5.29
CA GLN A 170 9.06 -21.98 4.86
C GLN A 170 9.75 -20.81 5.57
N ARG A 171 9.32 -20.50 6.82
CA ARG A 171 9.93 -19.44 7.63
C ARG A 171 11.39 -19.73 7.95
N GLU A 172 11.75 -20.99 8.20
CA GLU A 172 13.13 -21.38 8.51
C GLU A 172 14.06 -21.09 7.33
N THR A 173 13.66 -21.47 6.12
CA THR A 173 14.42 -21.16 4.89
C THR A 173 14.62 -19.66 4.73
N VAL A 174 13.55 -18.87 4.91
CA VAL A 174 13.62 -17.41 4.81
C VAL A 174 14.48 -16.82 5.93
N ALA A 175 14.40 -17.34 7.15
CA ALA A 175 15.19 -16.90 8.30
C ALA A 175 16.69 -17.16 8.11
N SER A 176 17.04 -18.32 7.56
CA SER A 176 18.42 -18.66 7.20
C SER A 176 19.01 -17.68 6.18
N LEU A 177 18.26 -17.37 5.12
CA LEU A 177 18.71 -16.49 4.04
C LEU A 177 18.73 -15.00 4.42
N ALA A 178 17.81 -14.58 5.27
CA ALA A 178 17.68 -13.19 5.69
C ALA A 178 18.50 -12.85 6.95
N GLY A 179 19.02 -13.85 7.68
CA GLY A 179 19.69 -13.64 8.96
C GLY A 179 18.72 -13.24 10.08
N GLY A 180 17.61 -13.97 10.21
CA GLY A 180 16.52 -13.65 11.13
C GLY A 180 16.05 -14.83 11.98
N ARG A 181 14.91 -14.62 12.67
CA ARG A 181 14.22 -15.65 13.46
C ARG A 181 12.76 -15.80 13.03
N PRO A 182 12.20 -17.03 13.03
CA PRO A 182 10.78 -17.24 12.74
C PRO A 182 9.86 -16.43 13.66
N HIS A 183 8.80 -15.89 13.09
CA HIS A 183 7.75 -15.17 13.79
C HIS A 183 6.37 -15.67 13.29
N PRO A 184 5.30 -15.69 14.11
CA PRO A 184 3.98 -16.13 13.65
C PRO A 184 3.46 -15.43 12.38
N LEU A 185 3.92 -14.21 12.11
CA LEU A 185 3.57 -13.44 10.90
C LEU A 185 4.57 -13.56 9.74
N GLY A 186 5.75 -14.13 9.95
CA GLY A 186 6.82 -14.14 8.94
C GLY A 186 8.19 -14.45 9.56
N VAL A 187 9.20 -13.64 9.25
CA VAL A 187 10.55 -13.71 9.84
C VAL A 187 10.94 -12.34 10.38
N MET A 188 11.40 -12.29 11.63
CA MET A 188 11.93 -11.07 12.22
C MET A 188 13.44 -10.98 11.98
N THR A 189 13.92 -9.86 11.46
CA THR A 189 15.33 -9.66 11.08
C THR A 189 15.82 -8.33 11.61
N ASP A 190 17.04 -8.32 12.15
CA ASP A 190 17.77 -7.12 12.54
C ASP A 190 18.96 -6.95 11.58
N THR A 191 19.06 -5.80 10.89
CA THR A 191 20.14 -5.56 9.91
C THR A 191 20.62 -4.11 9.91
N ASP A 192 21.90 -3.89 9.67
CA ASP A 192 22.46 -2.57 9.36
C ASP A 192 22.47 -2.26 7.85
N ASP A 193 22.22 -3.27 7.01
CA ASP A 193 22.21 -3.15 5.55
C ASP A 193 20.85 -3.60 5.00
N LEU A 194 19.92 -2.64 4.95
CA LEU A 194 18.60 -2.87 4.37
C LEU A 194 18.68 -3.10 2.85
N THR A 195 19.69 -2.54 2.18
CA THR A 195 19.85 -2.72 0.72
C THR A 195 20.15 -4.16 0.40
N LYS A 196 21.09 -4.79 1.11
CA LYS A 196 21.41 -6.22 0.97
C LYS A 196 20.23 -7.10 1.37
N LEU A 197 19.53 -6.78 2.45
CA LEU A 197 18.35 -7.54 2.87
C LEU A 197 17.25 -7.53 1.78
N MET A 198 17.03 -6.38 1.15
CA MET A 198 16.07 -6.21 0.06
C MET A 198 16.46 -6.93 -1.24
N LEU A 199 17.61 -7.62 -1.30
CA LEU A 199 17.95 -8.51 -2.43
C LEU A 199 17.44 -9.94 -2.21
N VAL A 200 17.09 -10.34 -0.98
CA VAL A 200 16.57 -11.67 -0.68
C VAL A 200 15.20 -11.85 -1.35
N ARG A 201 15.09 -12.78 -2.30
CA ARG A 201 13.91 -12.92 -3.17
C ARG A 201 12.74 -13.70 -2.53
N VAL A 202 13.00 -14.46 -1.47
CA VAL A 202 12.05 -15.46 -0.95
C VAL A 202 10.98 -14.93 0.00
N PHE A 203 11.01 -13.63 0.35
CA PHE A 203 9.94 -12.98 1.14
C PHE A 203 9.03 -12.13 0.26
N ARG A 204 7.77 -11.95 0.68
CA ARG A 204 6.72 -11.26 -0.07
C ARG A 204 6.71 -9.75 0.15
N ASP A 205 6.87 -9.30 1.39
CA ASP A 205 6.77 -7.89 1.78
C ASP A 205 7.66 -7.65 2.99
N VAL A 206 8.15 -6.42 3.15
CA VAL A 206 8.89 -5.98 4.34
C VAL A 206 8.02 -5.02 5.14
N LEU A 207 7.93 -5.25 6.45
CA LEU A 207 7.20 -4.40 7.38
C LEU A 207 8.14 -3.96 8.51
N PHE A 208 7.85 -2.80 9.09
CA PHE A 208 8.60 -2.22 10.19
C PHE A 208 7.74 -2.26 11.45
N PRO A 209 7.95 -3.20 12.38
CA PRO A 209 7.15 -3.29 13.60
C PRO A 209 7.18 -1.97 14.37
N VAL A 210 6.01 -1.48 14.78
CA VAL A 210 5.92 -0.32 15.67
C VAL A 210 6.35 -0.78 17.07
N PRO A 211 7.34 -0.15 17.72
CA PRO A 211 7.87 -0.66 18.99
C PRO A 211 6.89 -0.36 20.13
N VAL A 212 5.99 -1.31 20.36
CA VAL A 212 4.99 -1.30 21.43
C VAL A 212 5.25 -2.45 22.40
N GLN A 213 4.99 -2.23 23.69
CA GLN A 213 5.28 -3.23 24.73
C GLN A 213 4.36 -4.45 24.68
N THR A 214 3.10 -4.25 24.27
CA THR A 214 2.06 -5.28 24.23
C THR A 214 1.24 -5.16 22.94
N LEU A 215 0.51 -6.23 22.59
CA LEU A 215 -0.44 -6.19 21.48
C LEU A 215 -1.52 -5.15 21.75
N ILE A 216 -1.94 -4.46 20.69
CA ILE A 216 -2.84 -3.32 20.78
C ILE A 216 -4.28 -3.78 20.84
N GLU A 217 -5.02 -3.30 21.84
CA GLU A 217 -6.45 -3.55 21.96
C GLU A 217 -7.23 -2.91 20.80
N PRO A 218 -8.33 -3.53 20.33
CA PRO A 218 -9.14 -3.00 19.24
C PRO A 218 -10.03 -1.81 19.66
N LYS A 219 -9.46 -0.86 20.39
CA LYS A 219 -10.09 0.40 20.83
C LYS A 219 -9.34 1.57 20.21
N PRO A 220 -9.95 2.36 19.30
CA PRO A 220 -9.25 3.39 18.53
C PRO A 220 -8.43 4.37 19.37
N GLU A 221 -8.98 4.83 20.50
CA GLU A 221 -8.36 5.83 21.35
C GLU A 221 -7.14 5.28 22.09
N VAL A 222 -7.25 4.06 22.62
CA VAL A 222 -6.14 3.35 23.29
C VAL A 222 -5.06 2.99 22.28
N ALA A 223 -5.46 2.52 21.10
CA ALA A 223 -4.55 2.20 20.01
C ALA A 223 -3.77 3.43 19.56
N ALA A 224 -4.46 4.57 19.35
CA ALA A 224 -3.83 5.81 18.94
C ALA A 224 -2.79 6.28 19.97
N GLN A 225 -3.14 6.29 21.26
CA GLN A 225 -2.27 6.73 22.34
C GLN A 225 -0.95 5.95 22.40
N THR A 226 -1.00 4.64 22.13
CA THR A 226 0.18 3.77 22.16
C THR A 226 1.01 3.83 20.86
N ILE A 227 0.37 4.09 19.71
CA ILE A 227 1.00 3.95 18.40
C ILE A 227 1.61 5.26 17.89
N TRP A 228 1.03 6.43 18.21
CA TRP A 228 1.37 7.67 17.50
C TRP A 228 2.83 8.09 17.65
N GLU A 229 3.40 8.10 18.87
CA GLU A 229 4.82 8.50 19.07
C GLU A 229 5.78 7.52 18.40
N PRO A 230 5.66 6.19 18.63
CA PRO A 230 6.59 5.25 18.02
C PRO A 230 6.45 5.18 16.50
N MET A 231 5.23 5.36 15.97
CA MET A 231 4.99 5.48 14.53
C MET A 231 5.68 6.70 13.94
N LEU A 232 5.49 7.89 14.53
CA LEU A 232 6.13 9.13 14.07
C LEU A 232 7.66 9.03 14.13
N ALA A 233 8.20 8.40 15.18
CA ALA A 233 9.63 8.17 15.30
C ALA A 233 10.18 7.26 14.19
N LEU A 234 9.46 6.20 13.80
CA LEU A 234 9.83 5.38 12.66
C LEU A 234 9.75 6.15 11.33
N CYS A 235 8.71 6.95 11.13
CA CYS A 235 8.59 7.78 9.93
C CYS A 235 9.79 8.73 9.79
N ARG A 236 10.17 9.43 10.86
CA ARG A 236 11.35 10.31 10.89
C ARG A 236 12.67 9.56 10.73
N LYS A 237 12.76 8.34 11.26
CA LYS A 237 13.97 7.51 11.09
C LYS A 237 14.19 7.17 9.61
N TYR A 238 13.13 6.78 8.91
CA TYR A 238 13.26 6.18 7.56
C TYR A 238 13.03 7.16 6.41
N HIS A 239 12.81 8.45 6.67
CA HIS A 239 12.70 9.47 5.65
C HIS A 239 13.70 10.61 5.90
N LYS A 240 14.12 11.28 4.82
CA LYS A 240 15.05 12.41 4.90
C LYS A 240 14.35 13.70 5.30
N GLU A 241 13.16 13.90 4.74
CA GLU A 241 12.29 15.03 5.01
C GLU A 241 11.50 14.78 6.31
N ASP A 242 11.13 15.86 7.01
CA ASP A 242 10.31 15.78 8.23
C ASP A 242 8.81 15.94 7.90
N ALA A 243 7.97 15.74 8.91
CA ALA A 243 6.53 15.82 8.88
C ALA A 243 5.94 16.94 7.98
N PRO A 244 4.79 16.67 7.32
CA PRO A 244 3.81 15.65 7.68
C PRO A 244 3.99 14.35 6.89
N PHE A 245 3.85 13.22 7.57
CA PHE A 245 3.81 11.93 6.90
C PHE A 245 2.36 11.56 6.57
N TYR A 246 2.08 11.33 5.29
CA TYR A 246 0.75 10.91 4.86
C TYR A 246 0.62 9.40 5.02
N PHE A 247 -0.33 8.99 5.84
CA PHE A 247 -0.52 7.60 6.17
C PHE A 247 -1.95 7.13 5.92
N ARG A 248 -2.10 5.83 5.72
CA ARG A 248 -3.39 5.14 5.82
C ARG A 248 -3.37 4.07 6.90
N VAL A 249 -4.54 3.71 7.41
CA VAL A 249 -4.70 2.57 8.32
C VAL A 249 -5.25 1.37 7.56
N GLU A 250 -4.49 0.28 7.54
CA GLU A 250 -4.89 -1.02 7.01
C GLU A 250 -5.15 -2.00 8.16
N CYS A 251 -6.40 -2.44 8.34
CA CYS A 251 -6.78 -3.33 9.43
C CYS A 251 -7.06 -4.75 8.91
N LYS A 252 -6.14 -5.68 9.19
CA LYS A 252 -6.26 -7.10 8.84
C LYS A 252 -6.83 -7.87 10.02
N SER A 253 -8.15 -7.95 10.08
CA SER A 253 -8.91 -8.62 11.15
C SER A 253 -10.09 -9.41 10.62
N ASN A 254 -10.73 -10.17 11.50
CA ASN A 254 -12.00 -10.85 11.24
C ASN A 254 -13.23 -9.94 11.44
N MET A 255 -13.02 -8.63 11.67
CA MET A 255 -14.12 -7.66 11.80
C MET A 255 -14.90 -7.57 10.50
N THR A 256 -16.19 -7.25 10.61
CA THR A 256 -17.02 -6.88 9.45
C THR A 256 -16.44 -5.64 8.76
N LEU A 257 -16.85 -5.42 7.51
CA LEU A 257 -16.42 -4.23 6.75
C LEU A 257 -16.81 -2.93 7.45
N GLU A 258 -18.01 -2.88 8.05
CA GLU A 258 -18.53 -1.72 8.77
C GLU A 258 -17.72 -1.42 10.04
N GLU A 259 -17.51 -2.42 10.91
CA GLU A 259 -16.69 -2.30 12.12
C GLU A 259 -15.27 -1.85 11.78
N ARG A 260 -14.67 -2.48 10.76
CA ARG A 260 -13.33 -2.14 10.30
C ARG A 260 -13.25 -0.68 9.82
N SER A 261 -14.21 -0.24 9.01
CA SER A 261 -14.23 1.12 8.47
C SER A 261 -14.45 2.17 9.55
N SER A 262 -15.32 1.87 10.53
CA SER A 262 -15.53 2.73 11.70
C SER A 262 -14.28 2.83 12.56
N PHE A 263 -13.62 1.69 12.82
CA PHE A 263 -12.39 1.61 13.60
C PHE A 263 -11.24 2.38 12.94
N THR A 264 -10.94 2.11 11.67
CA THR A 264 -9.81 2.75 10.96
C THR A 264 -9.99 4.26 10.84
N ARG A 265 -11.22 4.73 10.58
CA ARG A 265 -11.54 6.16 10.53
C ARG A 265 -11.31 6.85 11.87
N LYS A 266 -11.82 6.28 12.97
CA LYS A 266 -11.65 6.83 14.32
C LYS A 266 -10.17 6.83 14.74
N LEU A 267 -9.46 5.74 14.48
CA LEU A 267 -8.04 5.62 14.78
C LEU A 267 -7.21 6.63 13.99
N GLY A 268 -7.43 6.73 12.68
CA GLY A 268 -6.73 7.69 11.83
C GLY A 268 -6.93 9.14 12.29
N ALA A 269 -8.17 9.53 12.60
CA ALA A 269 -8.47 10.86 13.13
C ALA A 269 -7.76 11.12 14.47
N LYS A 270 -7.70 10.13 15.37
CA LYS A 270 -7.06 10.29 16.67
C LYS A 270 -5.53 10.32 16.58
N LEU A 271 -4.92 9.56 15.67
CA LEU A 271 -3.48 9.62 15.38
C LEU A 271 -3.09 11.01 14.84
N GLU A 272 -3.90 11.58 13.95
CA GLU A 272 -3.67 12.93 13.42
C GLU A 272 -3.81 14.00 14.50
N GLU A 273 -4.82 13.88 15.38
CA GLU A 273 -4.99 14.77 16.54
C GLU A 273 -3.80 14.70 17.50
N LEU A 274 -3.40 13.50 17.94
CA LEU A 274 -2.33 13.30 18.93
C LEU A 274 -0.95 13.69 18.39
N SER A 275 -0.72 13.50 17.09
CA SER A 275 0.55 13.87 16.44
C SER A 275 0.64 15.36 16.08
N GLY A 276 -0.40 16.16 16.37
CA GLY A 276 -0.38 17.57 16.03
C GLY A 276 -0.31 17.84 14.52
N GLY A 277 -0.91 16.95 13.71
CA GLY A 277 -0.81 17.03 12.25
C GLY A 277 0.54 16.62 11.66
N ALA A 278 1.45 16.04 12.46
CA ALA A 278 2.67 15.42 11.94
C ALA A 278 2.42 14.09 11.21
N LEU A 279 1.31 13.41 11.54
CA LEU A 279 0.78 12.27 10.80
C LEU A 279 -0.57 12.68 10.21
N ILE A 280 -0.74 12.64 8.90
CA ILE A 280 -1.98 13.03 8.22
C ILE A 280 -2.64 11.79 7.60
N ASN A 281 -3.87 11.49 8.00
CA ASN A 281 -4.59 10.34 7.46
C ASN A 281 -5.12 10.64 6.05
N SER A 282 -4.71 9.85 5.06
CA SER A 282 -5.08 10.00 3.65
C SER A 282 -5.43 8.65 3.03
N ALA A 283 -6.55 8.58 2.30
CA ALA A 283 -7.05 7.34 1.71
C ALA A 283 -6.43 7.03 0.34
N SER A 284 -6.04 8.06 -0.42
CA SER A 284 -5.57 7.95 -1.81
C SER A 284 -4.12 8.36 -1.98
N ASP A 285 -3.65 9.35 -1.22
CA ASP A 285 -2.34 9.96 -1.40
C ASP A 285 -1.55 9.83 -0.08
N TYR A 286 -0.95 8.65 0.10
CA TYR A 286 -0.23 8.23 1.30
C TYR A 286 1.08 7.54 0.92
N GLU A 287 2.08 7.65 1.78
CA GLU A 287 3.39 7.06 1.58
C GLU A 287 3.72 6.03 2.69
N VAL A 288 2.95 6.05 3.78
CA VAL A 288 3.03 5.12 4.90
C VAL A 288 1.71 4.38 5.07
N GLU A 289 1.75 3.09 5.33
CA GLU A 289 0.58 2.33 5.77
C GLU A 289 0.84 1.79 7.17
N LEU A 290 0.02 2.21 8.13
CA LEU A 290 -0.10 1.56 9.43
C LEU A 290 -0.95 0.29 9.26
N ARG A 291 -0.27 -0.86 9.21
CA ARG A 291 -0.88 -2.18 9.10
C ARG A 291 -1.07 -2.79 10.48
N LEU A 292 -2.32 -2.98 10.87
CA LEU A 292 -2.73 -3.64 12.11
C LEU A 292 -3.12 -5.09 11.81
N ILE A 293 -2.38 -6.05 12.34
CA ILE A 293 -2.61 -7.48 12.07
C ILE A 293 -3.19 -8.13 13.31
N ALA A 294 -4.46 -8.54 13.24
CA ALA A 294 -5.14 -9.15 14.38
C ALA A 294 -4.63 -10.57 14.65
N ASN A 295 -4.46 -10.89 15.94
CA ASN A 295 -4.31 -12.26 16.41
C ASN A 295 -5.69 -12.93 16.55
N ARG A 296 -5.72 -14.17 17.07
CA ARG A 296 -6.97 -14.92 17.29
C ARG A 296 -7.89 -14.29 18.36
N GLU A 297 -7.32 -13.49 19.26
CA GLU A 297 -8.04 -12.78 20.33
C GLU A 297 -8.54 -11.40 19.88
N GLY A 298 -8.27 -11.00 18.63
CA GLY A 298 -8.65 -9.69 18.10
C GLY A 298 -7.70 -8.54 18.46
N LYS A 299 -6.59 -8.81 19.18
CA LYS A 299 -5.55 -7.82 19.47
C LYS A 299 -4.62 -7.64 18.28
N PHE A 300 -4.10 -6.44 18.09
CA PHE A 300 -3.32 -6.08 16.91
C PHE A 300 -1.81 -6.09 17.15
N PHE A 301 -1.08 -6.63 16.19
CA PHE A 301 0.35 -6.40 16.00
C PHE A 301 0.54 -5.25 14.99
N PRO A 302 1.00 -4.06 15.42
CA PRO A 302 1.15 -2.90 14.56
C PRO A 302 2.47 -2.91 13.79
N CYS A 303 2.42 -2.68 12.48
CA CYS A 303 3.58 -2.47 11.63
C CYS A 303 3.38 -1.29 10.69
N LEU A 304 4.47 -0.67 10.25
CA LEU A 304 4.47 0.24 9.11
C LEU A 304 4.91 -0.47 7.84
N LYS A 305 4.26 -0.13 6.73
CA LYS A 305 4.77 -0.35 5.38
C LYS A 305 5.10 1.01 4.77
N PHE A 306 6.33 1.18 4.32
CA PHE A 306 6.77 2.38 3.61
C PHE A 306 6.69 2.15 2.11
N TYR A 307 5.83 2.89 1.41
CA TYR A 307 5.73 2.85 -0.06
C TYR A 307 6.87 3.62 -0.73
N THR A 308 7.54 4.50 0.01
CA THR A 308 8.79 5.16 -0.38
C THR A 308 9.97 4.19 -0.47
N LEU A 309 9.90 3.02 0.19
CA LEU A 309 10.87 1.93 0.02
C LEU A 309 10.54 1.11 -1.24
N VAL A 310 11.15 1.50 -2.36
CA VAL A 310 10.99 0.79 -3.63
C VAL A 310 11.59 -0.62 -3.57
N ASP A 311 10.75 -1.63 -3.82
CA ASP A 311 11.15 -3.03 -4.00
C ASP A 311 11.54 -3.28 -5.46
N VAL A 312 12.82 -3.60 -5.68
CA VAL A 312 13.40 -3.74 -7.02
C VAL A 312 13.51 -5.21 -7.47
N ARG A 313 13.27 -6.18 -6.59
CA ARG A 313 13.57 -7.61 -6.83
C ARG A 313 12.86 -8.18 -8.05
N PHE A 314 11.64 -7.71 -8.31
CA PHE A 314 10.76 -8.25 -9.35
C PHE A 314 10.39 -7.18 -10.38
N GLN A 315 11.27 -6.20 -10.63
CA GLN A 315 11.01 -5.12 -11.60
C GLN A 315 10.78 -5.61 -13.03
N TYR A 316 11.25 -6.82 -13.35
CA TYR A 316 10.95 -7.48 -14.63
C TYR A 316 9.46 -7.76 -14.81
N ARG A 317 8.69 -7.90 -13.72
CA ARG A 317 7.27 -8.23 -13.78
C ARG A 317 6.46 -6.99 -14.13
N LYS A 318 6.37 -6.70 -15.42
CA LYS A 318 5.52 -5.64 -15.98
C LYS A 318 4.06 -6.07 -16.04
N ASN A 319 3.84 -7.36 -16.32
CA ASN A 319 2.51 -7.91 -16.52
C ASN A 319 2.22 -9.13 -15.63
N ALA A 320 0.93 -9.33 -15.35
CA ALA A 320 0.41 -10.50 -14.67
C ALA A 320 -1.00 -10.84 -15.18
N ILE A 321 -1.42 -12.07 -14.91
CA ILE A 321 -2.81 -12.51 -14.99
C ILE A 321 -3.25 -13.01 -13.60
N SER A 322 -4.56 -13.18 -13.41
CA SER A 322 -5.14 -13.61 -12.13
C SER A 322 -4.60 -14.96 -11.63
N ALA A 323 -4.24 -15.87 -12.54
CA ALA A 323 -3.66 -17.17 -12.23
C ALA A 323 -2.12 -17.16 -12.04
N SER A 324 -1.45 -16.01 -12.24
CA SER A 324 0.01 -15.95 -12.14
C SER A 324 0.52 -16.23 -10.72
N ILE A 325 1.52 -17.12 -10.61
CA ILE A 325 2.25 -17.30 -9.37
C ILE A 325 2.94 -15.99 -8.95
N HIS A 326 2.99 -15.75 -7.63
CA HIS A 326 3.72 -14.60 -7.10
C HIS A 326 5.24 -14.81 -7.26
N PRO A 327 6.02 -13.83 -7.73
CA PRO A 327 7.45 -13.98 -7.94
C PRO A 327 8.22 -14.45 -6.71
N SER A 328 7.93 -13.92 -5.52
CA SER A 328 8.59 -14.40 -4.29
C SER A 328 8.29 -15.88 -3.97
N THR A 329 7.15 -16.41 -4.43
CA THR A 329 6.82 -17.83 -4.29
C THR A 329 7.60 -18.66 -5.32
N ALA A 330 7.70 -18.18 -6.57
CA ALA A 330 8.54 -18.82 -7.60
C ALA A 330 10.02 -18.83 -7.18
N ALA A 331 10.55 -17.71 -6.70
CA ALA A 331 11.90 -17.60 -6.14
C ALA A 331 12.13 -18.57 -4.97
N LEU A 332 11.15 -18.70 -4.06
CA LEU A 332 11.21 -19.66 -2.96
C LEU A 332 11.19 -21.11 -3.47
N ILE A 333 10.42 -21.43 -4.51
CA ILE A 333 10.46 -22.76 -5.14
C ILE A 333 11.87 -23.04 -5.65
N MET A 334 12.46 -22.11 -6.41
CA MET A 334 13.80 -22.29 -6.98
C MET A 334 14.87 -22.45 -5.90
N GLU A 335 14.73 -21.72 -4.79
CA GLU A 335 15.63 -21.86 -3.65
C GLU A 335 15.52 -23.25 -3.00
N LEU A 336 14.29 -23.75 -2.80
CA LEU A 336 14.04 -25.06 -2.19
C LEU A 336 14.43 -26.23 -3.10
N THR A 337 14.50 -26.02 -4.42
CA THR A 337 14.90 -27.04 -5.39
C THR A 337 16.31 -26.85 -5.93
N ALA A 338 17.05 -25.84 -5.48
CA ALA A 338 18.39 -25.52 -5.97
C ALA A 338 19.35 -26.72 -6.05
N PRO A 339 19.35 -27.69 -5.10
CA PRO A 339 20.20 -28.88 -5.19
C PRO A 339 19.95 -29.79 -6.40
N TYR A 340 18.82 -29.64 -7.08
CA TYR A 340 18.43 -30.45 -8.24
C TYR A 340 18.53 -29.71 -9.58
N LEU A 341 18.81 -28.40 -9.56
CA LEU A 341 18.93 -27.58 -10.76
C LEU A 341 20.33 -27.73 -11.37
N LYS A 342 20.40 -27.81 -12.70
CA LYS A 342 21.66 -27.89 -13.45
C LYS A 342 21.99 -26.56 -14.10
N GLU A 343 23.27 -26.17 -14.06
CA GLU A 343 23.79 -25.12 -14.93
C GLU A 343 23.69 -25.56 -16.40
N ASP A 344 23.51 -24.59 -17.31
CA ASP A 344 23.44 -24.81 -18.77
C ASP A 344 22.37 -25.82 -19.24
N ALA A 345 21.39 -26.10 -18.39
CA ALA A 345 20.29 -27.01 -18.67
C ALA A 345 19.40 -26.51 -19.82
N GLN A 346 18.77 -27.45 -20.51
CA GLN A 346 17.63 -27.15 -21.37
C GLN A 346 16.32 -27.37 -20.60
N ILE A 347 15.53 -26.31 -20.41
CA ILE A 347 14.38 -26.31 -19.51
C ILE A 347 13.06 -25.99 -20.21
N MET A 348 11.97 -26.54 -19.67
CA MET A 348 10.62 -26.35 -20.18
C MET A 348 9.63 -26.00 -19.05
N ASP A 349 8.80 -24.99 -19.25
CA ASP A 349 7.55 -24.83 -18.50
C ASP A 349 6.33 -25.06 -19.43
N PRO A 350 5.62 -26.19 -19.27
CA PRO A 350 4.50 -26.57 -20.12
C PRO A 350 3.24 -25.71 -19.93
N PHE A 351 3.15 -24.99 -18.81
CA PHE A 351 2.00 -24.14 -18.44
C PHE A 351 2.50 -22.78 -17.94
N CYS A 352 3.30 -22.12 -18.77
CA CYS A 352 4.19 -21.04 -18.34
C CYS A 352 3.48 -19.75 -17.93
N GLY A 353 2.23 -19.54 -18.33
CA GLY A 353 1.50 -18.30 -18.10
C GLY A 353 2.30 -17.09 -18.56
N VAL A 354 2.66 -16.23 -17.60
CA VAL A 354 3.45 -15.00 -17.85
C VAL A 354 4.96 -15.17 -17.63
N GLY A 355 5.45 -16.41 -17.59
CA GLY A 355 6.88 -16.75 -17.60
C GLY A 355 7.60 -16.71 -16.24
N THR A 356 6.91 -16.39 -15.13
CA THR A 356 7.53 -16.16 -13.82
C THR A 356 8.41 -17.32 -13.33
N MET A 357 7.99 -18.58 -13.55
CA MET A 357 8.74 -19.76 -13.09
C MET A 357 10.08 -19.91 -13.81
N LEU A 358 10.09 -19.73 -15.14
CA LEU A 358 11.30 -19.81 -15.95
C LEU A 358 12.27 -18.66 -15.63
N ILE A 359 11.75 -17.44 -15.48
CA ILE A 359 12.57 -16.26 -15.14
C ILE A 359 13.23 -16.43 -13.77
N GLU A 360 12.48 -16.81 -12.73
CA GLU A 360 13.07 -17.03 -11.40
C GLU A 360 14.01 -18.24 -11.37
N ARG A 361 13.76 -19.27 -12.18
CA ARG A 361 14.68 -20.40 -12.28
C ARG A 361 16.02 -19.96 -12.84
N ASP A 362 16.01 -19.21 -13.94
CA ASP A 362 17.24 -18.76 -14.59
C ASP A 362 18.07 -17.83 -13.71
N ILE A 363 17.40 -16.90 -13.00
CA ILE A 363 18.05 -16.03 -12.00
C ILE A 363 18.74 -16.86 -10.91
N ARG A 364 18.18 -18.01 -10.52
CA ARG A 364 18.72 -18.82 -9.43
C ARG A 364 19.89 -19.72 -9.88
N VAL A 365 19.76 -20.33 -11.05
CA VAL A 365 20.77 -21.15 -11.72
C VAL A 365 20.60 -20.90 -13.22
N PRO A 366 21.58 -20.29 -13.92
CA PRO A 366 21.46 -20.00 -15.34
C PRO A 366 21.23 -21.27 -16.19
N ALA A 367 20.26 -21.20 -17.10
CA ALA A 367 19.97 -22.21 -18.11
C ALA A 367 20.48 -21.76 -19.48
N ARG A 368 20.81 -22.74 -20.32
CA ARG A 368 21.25 -22.48 -21.69
C ARG A 368 20.07 -22.16 -22.60
N GLU A 369 19.04 -23.01 -22.55
CA GLU A 369 17.86 -22.88 -23.41
C GLU A 369 16.58 -23.00 -22.59
N LYS A 370 15.63 -22.09 -22.81
CA LYS A 370 14.45 -21.89 -21.97
C LYS A 370 13.20 -21.85 -22.84
N TYR A 371 12.28 -22.79 -22.64
CA TYR A 371 11.04 -22.88 -23.41
C TYR A 371 9.82 -22.80 -22.49
N GLY A 372 8.79 -22.09 -22.95
CA GLY A 372 7.52 -22.00 -22.25
C GLY A 372 6.36 -22.16 -23.22
N THR A 373 5.41 -23.03 -22.89
CA THR A 373 4.14 -23.15 -23.63
C THR A 373 2.97 -22.69 -22.78
N ASP A 374 1.96 -22.12 -23.41
CA ASP A 374 0.66 -21.86 -22.79
C ASP A 374 -0.41 -21.79 -23.89
N ILE A 375 -1.63 -22.19 -23.55
CA ILE A 375 -2.78 -22.13 -24.46
C ILE A 375 -3.39 -20.72 -24.52
N PHE A 376 -3.09 -19.86 -23.55
CA PHE A 376 -3.62 -18.51 -23.48
C PHE A 376 -2.64 -17.50 -24.10
N GLY A 377 -2.94 -17.08 -25.34
CA GLY A 377 -2.07 -16.19 -26.12
C GLY A 377 -1.70 -14.88 -25.41
N GLU A 378 -2.65 -14.26 -24.70
CA GLU A 378 -2.37 -13.02 -23.94
C GLU A 378 -1.32 -13.25 -22.83
N ALA A 379 -1.29 -14.43 -22.21
CA ALA A 379 -0.28 -14.76 -21.21
C ALA A 379 1.11 -14.85 -21.83
N ILE A 380 1.21 -15.42 -23.04
CA ILE A 380 2.45 -15.54 -23.81
C ILE A 380 3.00 -14.17 -24.22
N ASP A 381 2.15 -13.26 -24.70
CA ASP A 381 2.58 -11.90 -25.04
C ASP A 381 3.11 -11.16 -23.81
N LYS A 382 2.39 -11.26 -22.68
CA LYS A 382 2.84 -10.73 -21.38
C LYS A 382 4.12 -11.41 -20.88
N ALA A 383 4.33 -12.69 -21.16
CA ALA A 383 5.53 -13.42 -20.79
C ALA A 383 6.76 -12.90 -21.53
N ARG A 384 6.63 -12.61 -22.83
CA ARG A 384 7.70 -12.00 -23.64
C ARG A 384 8.10 -10.63 -23.10
N GLU A 385 7.14 -9.79 -22.74
CA GLU A 385 7.41 -8.48 -22.13
C GLU A 385 8.14 -8.62 -20.78
N ASN A 386 7.70 -9.56 -19.93
CA ASN A 386 8.34 -9.83 -18.65
C ASN A 386 9.78 -10.34 -18.81
N ALA A 387 10.02 -11.29 -19.73
CA ALA A 387 11.35 -11.82 -19.99
C ALA A 387 12.27 -10.76 -20.62
N SER A 388 11.77 -9.96 -21.56
CA SER A 388 12.52 -8.82 -22.11
C SER A 388 12.92 -7.84 -21.00
N ALA A 389 12.02 -7.54 -20.06
CA ALA A 389 12.34 -6.69 -18.91
C ALA A 389 13.29 -7.35 -17.89
N ALA A 390 13.40 -8.67 -17.87
CA ALA A 390 14.39 -9.42 -17.11
C ALA A 390 15.77 -9.48 -17.79
N GLY A 391 15.85 -9.13 -19.09
CA GLY A 391 17.04 -9.36 -19.91
C GLY A 391 17.20 -10.82 -20.34
N GLU A 392 16.13 -11.60 -20.30
CA GLU A 392 16.12 -13.04 -20.55
C GLU A 392 15.64 -13.39 -21.95
N LEU A 393 16.35 -14.31 -22.61
CA LEU A 393 15.89 -14.93 -23.85
C LEU A 393 15.15 -16.23 -23.52
N ILE A 394 13.82 -16.19 -23.63
CA ILE A 394 12.94 -17.34 -23.38
C ILE A 394 12.02 -17.55 -24.59
N HIS A 395 11.98 -18.77 -25.11
CA HIS A 395 11.15 -19.16 -26.25
C HIS A 395 9.72 -19.43 -25.79
N PHE A 396 8.88 -18.38 -25.76
CA PHE A 396 7.46 -18.51 -25.45
C PHE A 396 6.61 -18.83 -26.69
N ILE A 397 5.89 -19.94 -26.62
CA ILE A 397 5.14 -20.53 -27.73
C ILE A 397 3.67 -20.63 -27.33
N HIS A 398 2.79 -19.94 -28.06
CA HIS A 398 1.35 -20.10 -27.93
C HIS A 398 0.91 -21.43 -28.56
N ARG A 399 0.84 -22.47 -27.74
CA ARG A 399 0.56 -23.85 -28.16
C ARG A 399 0.19 -24.70 -26.94
N ASP A 400 -0.64 -25.71 -27.18
CA ASP A 400 -0.88 -26.76 -26.19
C ASP A 400 0.39 -27.61 -26.01
N PHE A 401 0.81 -27.80 -24.75
CA PHE A 401 1.92 -28.66 -24.40
C PHE A 401 1.77 -30.09 -24.94
N PHE A 402 0.56 -30.63 -24.99
CA PHE A 402 0.33 -31.99 -25.49
C PHE A 402 0.63 -32.13 -26.99
N ASP A 403 0.54 -31.03 -27.73
CA ASP A 403 0.90 -30.93 -29.16
C ASP A 403 2.35 -30.49 -29.38
N PHE A 404 3.07 -30.11 -28.32
CA PHE A 404 4.46 -29.66 -28.43
C PHE A 404 5.37 -30.79 -28.93
N ARG A 405 6.25 -30.46 -29.88
CA ARG A 405 7.26 -31.36 -30.45
C ARG A 405 8.55 -30.58 -30.57
N HIS A 406 9.66 -31.22 -30.20
CA HIS A 406 10.99 -30.64 -30.25
C HIS A 406 12.01 -31.74 -30.53
N GLU A 407 13.03 -31.45 -31.33
CA GLU A 407 14.05 -32.42 -31.71
C GLU A 407 14.93 -32.82 -30.51
N TYR A 408 15.31 -31.82 -29.70
CA TYR A 408 16.14 -32.00 -28.51
C TYR A 408 15.29 -32.25 -27.25
N LYS A 409 15.84 -33.07 -26.35
CA LYS A 409 15.26 -33.40 -25.05
C LYS A 409 15.59 -32.35 -23.99
N PHE A 410 14.83 -32.35 -22.91
CA PHE A 410 14.93 -31.40 -21.81
C PHE A 410 15.51 -32.04 -20.56
N ASP A 411 16.35 -31.29 -19.85
CA ASP A 411 16.89 -31.61 -18.52
C ASP A 411 15.86 -31.46 -17.42
N GLU A 412 15.00 -30.44 -17.55
CA GLU A 412 14.11 -30.02 -16.49
C GLU A 412 12.75 -29.63 -17.05
N ILE A 413 11.69 -30.09 -16.37
CA ILE A 413 10.38 -29.46 -16.45
C ILE A 413 10.15 -28.70 -15.15
N ILE A 414 9.86 -27.42 -15.22
CA ILE A 414 9.57 -26.58 -14.06
C ILE A 414 8.21 -25.96 -14.27
N THR A 415 7.22 -26.28 -13.43
CA THR A 415 5.85 -25.86 -13.70
C THR A 415 5.02 -25.59 -12.45
N ASN A 416 4.18 -24.55 -12.56
CA ASN A 416 3.06 -24.31 -11.65
C ASN A 416 1.81 -24.88 -12.30
N MET A 417 1.40 -26.09 -11.87
CA MET A 417 0.31 -26.82 -12.51
C MET A 417 -1.01 -26.04 -12.47
N PRO A 418 -1.85 -26.16 -13.52
CA PRO A 418 -3.20 -25.63 -13.50
C PRO A 418 -3.97 -26.08 -12.26
N VAL A 419 -4.61 -25.12 -11.58
CA VAL A 419 -5.51 -25.42 -10.46
C VAL A 419 -6.79 -26.04 -10.98
N ARG A 420 -7.46 -26.86 -10.15
CA ARG A 420 -8.71 -27.55 -10.51
C ARG A 420 -9.74 -26.65 -11.20
N GLY A 421 -9.97 -25.45 -10.67
CA GLY A 421 -10.96 -24.53 -11.23
C GLY A 421 -12.33 -25.19 -11.37
N ARG A 422 -12.84 -25.27 -12.60
CA ARG A 422 -14.12 -25.91 -12.95
C ARG A 422 -13.98 -27.38 -13.41
N MET A 423 -12.77 -27.92 -13.47
CA MET A 423 -12.53 -29.29 -13.93
C MET A 423 -13.13 -30.33 -12.99
N THR A 424 -13.74 -31.34 -13.60
CA THR A 424 -14.14 -32.58 -12.98
C THR A 424 -12.93 -33.38 -12.51
N LYS A 425 -13.17 -34.41 -11.68
CA LYS A 425 -12.09 -35.27 -11.20
C LYS A 425 -11.48 -36.08 -12.34
N GLU A 426 -12.31 -36.48 -13.29
CA GLU A 426 -11.96 -37.25 -14.48
C GLU A 426 -11.11 -36.43 -15.46
N GLU A 427 -11.48 -35.17 -15.71
CA GLU A 427 -10.67 -34.24 -16.52
C GLU A 427 -9.31 -33.97 -15.88
N LEU A 428 -9.26 -33.78 -14.56
CA LEU A 428 -7.99 -33.67 -13.83
C LEU A 428 -7.15 -34.94 -13.95
N ASP A 429 -7.74 -36.12 -13.77
CA ASP A 429 -7.02 -37.38 -13.91
C ASP A 429 -6.41 -37.53 -15.30
N HIS A 430 -7.17 -37.17 -16.33
CA HIS A 430 -6.71 -37.16 -17.72
C HIS A 430 -5.58 -36.15 -17.91
N LEU A 431 -5.71 -34.91 -17.43
CA LEU A 431 -4.67 -33.88 -17.51
C LEU A 431 -3.34 -34.37 -16.92
N TYR A 432 -3.37 -34.92 -15.70
CA TYR A 432 -2.16 -35.42 -15.06
C TYR A 432 -1.60 -36.63 -15.78
N LYS A 433 -2.44 -37.56 -16.25
CA LYS A 433 -1.98 -38.70 -17.07
C LYS A 433 -1.25 -38.21 -18.34
N SER A 434 -1.92 -37.38 -19.14
CA SER A 434 -1.36 -36.82 -20.37
C SER A 434 -0.09 -36.02 -20.11
N PHE A 435 -0.01 -35.29 -18.99
CA PHE A 435 1.20 -34.56 -18.61
C PHE A 435 2.39 -35.51 -18.41
N PHE A 436 2.23 -36.57 -17.62
CA PHE A 436 3.34 -37.48 -17.33
C PHE A 436 3.73 -38.33 -18.54
N ASP A 437 2.74 -38.79 -19.32
CA ASP A 437 2.98 -39.47 -20.60
C ASP A 437 3.83 -38.55 -21.50
N LYS A 438 3.41 -37.29 -21.67
CA LYS A 438 4.09 -36.31 -22.52
C LYS A 438 5.46 -35.88 -21.98
N ALA A 439 5.59 -35.72 -20.67
CA ALA A 439 6.85 -35.37 -20.04
C ALA A 439 7.93 -36.42 -20.33
N LEU A 440 7.61 -37.72 -20.22
CA LEU A 440 8.53 -38.80 -20.53
C LEU A 440 8.93 -38.85 -22.02
N GLU A 441 8.08 -38.33 -22.92
CA GLU A 441 8.44 -38.18 -24.34
C GLU A 441 9.45 -37.07 -24.61
N ILE A 442 9.57 -36.06 -23.75
CA ILE A 442 10.44 -34.88 -24.03
C ILE A 442 11.63 -34.78 -23.09
N LEU A 443 11.59 -35.44 -21.94
CA LEU A 443 12.67 -35.45 -20.97
C LEU A 443 13.79 -36.42 -21.38
N GLN A 444 15.02 -36.06 -21.03
CA GLN A 444 16.14 -36.99 -21.11
C GLN A 444 16.26 -37.87 -19.85
N ARG A 445 17.19 -38.83 -19.88
CA ARG A 445 17.55 -39.61 -18.70
C ARG A 445 18.13 -38.69 -17.62
N GLU A 446 17.86 -38.98 -16.36
CA GLU A 446 18.31 -38.14 -15.23
C GLU A 446 17.79 -36.70 -15.27
N ALA A 447 16.68 -36.48 -15.96
CA ALA A 447 15.94 -35.24 -15.90
C ALA A 447 15.15 -35.13 -14.59
N VAL A 448 14.77 -33.90 -14.22
CA VAL A 448 13.92 -33.64 -13.06
C VAL A 448 12.65 -32.88 -13.46
N ILE A 449 11.55 -33.20 -12.79
CA ILE A 449 10.30 -32.44 -12.86
C ILE A 449 10.13 -31.73 -11.52
N ILE A 450 10.16 -30.40 -11.56
CA ILE A 450 9.85 -29.52 -10.44
C ILE A 450 8.41 -29.06 -10.62
N MET A 451 7.53 -29.59 -9.77
CA MET A 451 6.09 -29.41 -9.89
C MET A 451 5.52 -28.73 -8.67
N TYR A 452 4.84 -27.60 -8.87
CA TYR A 452 4.04 -26.93 -7.85
C TYR A 452 2.55 -27.17 -8.13
N THR A 453 1.83 -27.78 -7.18
CA THR A 453 0.43 -28.21 -7.40
C THR A 453 -0.38 -28.37 -6.11
N GLN A 454 -1.72 -28.34 -6.21
CA GLN A 454 -2.66 -28.72 -5.14
C GLN A 454 -3.06 -30.20 -5.17
N GLU A 455 -2.69 -30.93 -6.23
CA GLU A 455 -3.25 -32.23 -6.59
C GLU A 455 -2.26 -33.38 -6.28
N LEU A 456 -1.77 -33.42 -5.04
CA LEU A 456 -0.76 -34.38 -4.58
C LEU A 456 -1.14 -35.85 -4.86
N GLY A 457 -2.44 -36.18 -4.71
CA GLY A 457 -2.95 -37.53 -4.94
C GLY A 457 -2.79 -38.00 -6.40
N PHE A 458 -3.04 -37.11 -7.36
CA PHE A 458 -2.89 -37.40 -8.78
C PHE A 458 -1.42 -37.58 -9.16
N VAL A 459 -0.53 -36.75 -8.63
CA VAL A 459 0.92 -36.91 -8.85
C VAL A 459 1.41 -38.25 -8.30
N LYS A 460 1.04 -38.61 -7.06
CA LYS A 460 1.42 -39.91 -6.47
C LYS A 460 0.82 -41.10 -7.22
N LYS A 461 -0.37 -40.96 -7.82
CA LYS A 461 -0.92 -41.97 -8.74
C LYS A 461 -0.01 -42.13 -9.95
N GLN A 462 0.36 -41.04 -10.62
CA GLN A 462 1.15 -41.11 -11.86
C GLN A 462 2.58 -41.61 -11.64
N ILE A 463 3.22 -41.26 -10.52
CA ILE A 463 4.53 -41.82 -10.15
C ILE A 463 4.45 -43.36 -9.97
N ARG A 464 3.34 -43.90 -9.44
CA ARG A 464 3.15 -45.35 -9.31
C ARG A 464 2.90 -46.06 -10.64
N LEU A 465 2.25 -45.38 -11.59
CA LEU A 465 1.95 -45.93 -12.90
C LEU A 465 3.15 -45.90 -13.86
N HIS A 466 4.12 -45.01 -13.63
CA HIS A 466 5.31 -44.84 -14.45
C HIS A 466 6.56 -45.29 -13.70
N THR A 467 7.05 -46.49 -13.99
CA THR A 467 8.21 -47.09 -13.29
C THR A 467 9.52 -46.33 -13.48
N GLN A 468 9.61 -45.46 -14.51
CA GLN A 468 10.71 -44.55 -14.78
C GLN A 468 10.76 -43.36 -13.82
N LEU A 469 9.65 -43.02 -13.16
CA LEU A 469 9.56 -41.87 -12.27
C LEU A 469 9.79 -42.28 -10.82
N HIS A 470 10.37 -41.38 -10.03
CA HIS A 470 10.48 -41.54 -8.59
C HIS A 470 10.48 -40.17 -7.89
N LEU A 471 9.89 -40.11 -6.70
CA LEU A 471 9.83 -38.89 -5.91
C LEU A 471 11.16 -38.65 -5.19
N LEU A 472 11.79 -37.50 -5.44
CA LEU A 472 13.04 -37.08 -4.82
C LEU A 472 12.80 -36.19 -3.59
N GLN A 473 11.82 -35.28 -3.68
CA GLN A 473 11.47 -34.36 -2.60
C GLN A 473 9.95 -34.08 -2.61
N GLU A 474 9.36 -34.01 -1.42
CA GLU A 474 8.00 -33.52 -1.19
C GLU A 474 8.02 -32.45 -0.12
N THR A 475 7.57 -31.24 -0.47
CA THR A 475 7.58 -30.09 0.44
C THR A 475 6.19 -29.48 0.52
N CYS A 476 5.63 -29.43 1.73
CA CYS A 476 4.34 -28.76 1.96
C CYS A 476 4.54 -27.24 1.96
N MET A 477 4.08 -26.59 0.89
CA MET A 477 4.23 -25.14 0.73
C MET A 477 3.10 -24.38 1.40
N GLN A 478 1.85 -24.84 1.32
CA GLN A 478 0.73 -24.17 1.98
C GLN A 478 -0.28 -25.17 2.52
N THR A 479 -0.30 -25.36 3.84
CA THR A 479 -1.19 -26.33 4.49
C THR A 479 -2.66 -26.01 4.27
N LYS A 480 -3.05 -24.73 4.31
CA LYS A 480 -4.46 -24.31 4.20
C LYS A 480 -5.08 -24.55 2.83
N THR A 481 -4.30 -24.34 1.76
CA THR A 481 -4.76 -24.48 0.37
C THR A 481 -4.27 -25.78 -0.26
N GLY A 482 -3.56 -26.63 0.49
CA GLY A 482 -3.05 -27.91 0.01
C GLY A 482 -2.00 -27.82 -1.09
N PHE A 483 -1.24 -26.73 -1.20
CA PHE A 483 -0.19 -26.63 -2.22
C PHE A 483 1.11 -27.34 -1.77
N TYR A 484 1.65 -28.16 -2.66
CA TYR A 484 2.90 -28.90 -2.50
C TYR A 484 3.88 -28.57 -3.63
N LEU A 485 5.16 -28.60 -3.28
CA LEU A 485 6.28 -28.60 -4.21
C LEU A 485 6.86 -30.01 -4.24
N LEU A 486 6.97 -30.58 -5.43
CA LEU A 486 7.45 -31.93 -5.67
C LEU A 486 8.63 -31.88 -6.61
N VAL A 487 9.70 -32.61 -6.29
CA VAL A 487 10.80 -32.89 -7.21
C VAL A 487 10.73 -34.36 -7.57
N ILE A 488 10.60 -34.66 -8.87
CA ILE A 488 10.42 -36.02 -9.39
C ILE A 488 11.58 -36.30 -10.35
N GLY A 489 12.32 -37.37 -10.12
CA GLY A 489 13.43 -37.79 -10.97
C GLY A 489 12.99 -38.77 -12.05
N VAL A 490 13.59 -38.65 -13.23
CA VAL A 490 13.51 -39.64 -14.31
C VAL A 490 14.72 -40.57 -14.20
N LYS A 491 14.49 -41.87 -14.04
CA LYS A 491 15.55 -42.88 -13.92
C LYS A 491 16.43 -42.95 -15.18
N ARG A 492 17.66 -43.45 -14.98
CA ARG A 492 18.60 -43.83 -16.05
C ARG A 492 18.07 -44.92 -16.96
#